data_AF-A0A9E2RBU8-F1
#
_entry.id   AF-A0A9E2RBU8-F1
#
_cell.length_a   1.000
_cell.length_b   1.000
_cell.length_c   1.000
_cell.angle_alpha   90.00
_cell.angle_beta   90.00
_cell.angle_gamma   90.00
#
_symmetry.space_group_name_H-M   'P 1'
#
loop_
_entity.id
_entity.type
_entity.pdbx_description
1 polymer ?
#
loop_
_entity_poly.entity_id
_entity_poly.type
_entity_poly.pdbx_seq_one_letter_code
_entity_poly.pdbx_strand_id
1 'polypeptide(L)'
;MFEKMRTSWALTKQSWSVLREQKSLVVFPLISSALTMLVVCTFLLPPIVFFAMSSGGYLDKSGGSDPAKIELWQRALMWLAMFVCYFLASVVVTFFNSALVACAMQHFAGEVTSPRRGLDIALSRWK
;
A
#
# COMPACT_ATOMS: atom_id res chain seq x y z
N MET A 1 10.06 -24.65 -18.81
CA MET A 1 9.65 -23.79 -17.66
C MET A 1 10.51 -22.54 -17.53
N PHE A 2 11.85 -22.65 -17.60
CA PHE A 2 12.77 -21.50 -17.58
C PHE A 2 12.56 -20.49 -18.71
N GLU A 3 12.11 -20.91 -19.90
CA GLU A 3 11.78 -19.97 -20.98
C GLU A 3 10.62 -19.02 -20.62
N LYS A 4 9.55 -19.51 -19.97
CA LYS A 4 8.43 -18.66 -19.54
C LYS A 4 8.87 -17.60 -18.52
N MET A 5 9.78 -17.96 -17.61
CA MET A 5 10.39 -17.01 -16.68
C MET A 5 11.28 -15.99 -17.41
N ARG A 6 12.01 -16.41 -18.43
CA ARG A 6 12.86 -15.52 -19.24
C ARG A 6 12.04 -14.52 -20.07
N THR A 7 10.92 -14.97 -20.63
CA THR A 7 9.96 -14.09 -21.35
C THR A 7 9.27 -13.13 -20.39
N SER A 8 8.83 -13.60 -19.22
CA SER A 8 8.25 -12.73 -18.19
C SER A 8 9.25 -11.69 -17.70
N TRP A 9 10.51 -12.08 -17.50
CA TRP A 9 11.60 -11.16 -17.12
C TRP A 9 11.94 -10.16 -18.22
N ALA A 10 11.92 -10.57 -19.49
CA ALA A 10 12.13 -9.69 -20.63
C ALA A 10 11.01 -8.64 -20.76
N LEU A 11 9.75 -9.05 -20.58
CA LEU A 11 8.58 -8.16 -20.57
C LEU A 11 8.62 -7.18 -19.38
N THR A 12 9.00 -7.66 -18.19
CA THR A 12 9.22 -6.77 -17.03
C THR A 12 10.34 -5.78 -17.30
N LYS A 13 11.45 -6.19 -17.95
CA LYS A 13 12.55 -5.29 -18.32
C LYS A 13 12.14 -4.23 -19.35
N GLN A 14 11.36 -4.61 -20.36
CA GLN A 14 10.83 -3.66 -21.34
C GLN A 14 9.86 -2.67 -20.69
N SER A 15 8.96 -3.17 -19.83
CA SER A 15 8.06 -2.31 -19.05
C SER A 15 8.85 -1.38 -18.11
N TRP A 16 9.95 -1.89 -17.53
CA TRP A 16 10.83 -1.13 -16.65
C TRP A 16 11.60 -0.03 -17.38
N SER A 17 12.05 -0.23 -18.63
CA SER A 17 12.76 0.82 -19.38
C SER A 17 11.81 1.96 -19.77
N VAL A 18 10.60 1.64 -20.21
CA VAL A 18 9.55 2.63 -20.53
C VAL A 18 9.14 3.41 -19.27
N LEU A 19 9.01 2.73 -18.13
CA LEU A 19 8.70 3.36 -16.85
C LEU A 19 9.84 4.28 -16.38
N ARG A 20 11.10 3.94 -16.68
CA ARG A 20 12.28 4.74 -16.29
C ARG A 20 12.49 5.96 -17.18
N GLU A 21 12.11 5.89 -18.46
CA GLU A 21 12.05 7.05 -19.37
C GLU A 21 10.96 8.04 -18.94
N GLN A 22 9.82 7.53 -18.44
CA GLN A 22 8.69 8.35 -17.98
C GLN A 22 8.66 8.50 -16.45
N LYS A 23 9.52 9.36 -15.89
CA LYS A 23 9.54 9.68 -14.44
C LYS A 23 8.17 10.07 -13.88
N SER A 24 7.28 10.64 -14.69
CA SER A 24 5.90 10.99 -14.30
C SER A 24 5.05 9.76 -13.92
N LEU A 25 5.29 8.59 -14.52
CA LEU A 25 4.50 7.38 -14.24
C LEU A 25 4.95 6.66 -12.96
N VAL A 26 6.22 6.77 -12.57
CA VAL A 26 6.77 6.12 -11.34
C VAL A 26 6.30 6.80 -10.07
N VAL A 27 6.02 8.11 -10.12
CA VAL A 27 5.66 8.91 -8.94
C VAL A 27 4.34 8.44 -8.31
N PHE A 28 3.36 8.00 -9.13
CA PHE A 28 2.08 7.49 -8.62
C PHE A 28 2.19 6.20 -7.80
N PRO A 29 2.80 5.11 -8.29
CA PRO A 29 2.97 3.89 -7.50
C PRO A 29 3.91 4.10 -6.32
N LEU A 30 4.88 5.02 -6.39
CA LEU A 30 5.76 5.35 -5.26
C LEU A 30 5.01 6.10 -4.15
N ILE A 31 4.16 7.07 -4.49
CA ILE A 31 3.33 7.79 -3.51
C ILE A 31 2.25 6.86 -2.95
N SER A 32 1.63 6.04 -3.79
CA SER A 32 0.65 5.03 -3.36
C SER A 32 1.24 4.02 -2.38
N SER A 33 2.42 3.48 -2.69
CA SER A 33 3.09 2.52 -1.81
C SER A 33 3.55 3.18 -0.51
N ALA A 34 4.06 4.42 -0.56
CA ALA A 34 4.43 5.17 0.63
C ALA A 34 3.22 5.47 1.53
N LEU A 35 2.09 5.91 0.97
CA LEU A 35 0.87 6.19 1.72
C LEU A 35 0.25 4.91 2.28
N THR A 36 0.22 3.83 1.49
CA THR A 36 -0.27 2.53 1.96
C THR A 36 0.62 2.00 3.09
N MET A 37 1.94 2.12 2.95
CA MET A 37 2.90 1.76 3.99
C MET A 37 2.73 2.63 5.24
N LEU A 38 2.43 3.92 5.08
CA LEU A 38 2.14 4.83 6.20
C LEU A 38 0.87 4.44 6.94
N VAL A 39 -0.22 4.11 6.22
CA VAL A 39 -1.48 3.61 6.82
C VAL A 39 -1.21 2.31 7.59
N VAL A 40 -0.52 1.36 6.96
CA VAL A 40 -0.11 0.10 7.59
C VAL A 40 0.73 0.37 8.84
N CYS A 41 1.74 1.23 8.77
CA CYS A 41 2.57 1.60 9.91
C CYS A 41 1.75 2.24 11.04
N THR A 42 0.83 3.15 10.73
CA THR A 42 0.02 3.86 11.74
C THR A 42 -0.90 2.91 12.50
N PHE A 43 -1.35 1.82 11.87
CA PHE A 43 -2.25 0.84 12.51
C PHE A 43 -1.53 -0.40 13.07
N LEU A 44 -0.41 -0.83 12.49
CA LEU A 44 0.37 -1.97 13.00
C LEU A 44 1.42 -1.58 14.05
N LEU A 45 2.05 -0.41 13.97
CA LEU A 45 3.06 -0.02 14.95
C LEU A 45 2.50 0.12 16.37
N PRO A 46 1.33 0.75 16.61
CA PRO A 46 0.82 0.90 17.98
C PRO A 46 0.63 -0.42 18.73
N PRO A 47 -0.01 -1.47 18.19
CA PRO A 47 -0.11 -2.75 18.89
C PRO A 47 1.24 -3.45 19.03
N ILE A 48 2.15 -3.36 18.05
CA ILE A 48 3.50 -3.93 18.14
C ILE A 48 4.31 -3.26 19.26
N VAL A 49 4.31 -1.93 19.30
CA VAL A 49 5.03 -1.13 20.31
C VAL A 49 4.40 -1.31 21.69
N PHE A 50 3.07 -1.28 21.79
CA PHE A 50 2.35 -1.53 23.04
C PHE A 50 2.68 -2.92 23.59
N PHE A 51 2.69 -3.95 22.75
CA PHE A 51 3.09 -5.30 23.14
C PHE A 51 4.56 -5.35 23.55
N ALA A 52 5.47 -4.73 22.79
CA ALA A 52 6.90 -4.70 23.07
C ALA A 52 7.28 -3.90 24.33
N MET A 53 6.50 -2.88 24.71
CA MET A 53 6.70 -2.08 25.92
C MET A 53 6.00 -2.66 27.15
N SER A 54 4.84 -3.32 26.97
CA SER A 54 4.08 -3.93 28.08
C SER A 54 4.61 -5.30 28.49
N SER A 55 5.24 -6.03 27.56
CA SER A 55 6.03 -7.20 27.88
C SER A 55 7.49 -6.76 28.06
N GLY A 56 8.03 -6.86 29.27
CA GLY A 56 9.45 -6.60 29.53
C GLY A 56 10.32 -7.62 28.77
N GLY A 57 10.60 -7.37 27.51
CA GLY A 57 11.44 -8.19 26.65
C GLY A 57 10.85 -9.57 26.31
N TYR A 58 11.29 -10.10 25.17
CA TYR A 58 10.94 -11.42 24.65
C TYR A 58 11.38 -12.60 25.55
N LEU A 59 11.84 -12.36 26.78
CA LEU A 59 12.44 -13.36 27.68
C LEU A 59 11.61 -13.70 28.92
N ASP A 60 10.48 -13.04 29.17
CA ASP A 60 9.60 -13.45 30.27
C ASP A 60 8.39 -14.23 29.76
N LYS A 61 8.47 -15.56 29.87
CA LYS A 61 7.42 -16.53 29.52
C LYS A 61 6.14 -16.40 30.38
N SER A 62 6.03 -15.37 31.21
CA SER A 62 4.86 -15.11 32.05
C SER A 62 4.05 -13.86 31.65
N GLY A 63 4.55 -13.04 30.72
CA GLY A 63 3.91 -11.78 30.27
C GLY A 63 3.29 -11.83 28.88
N GLY A 64 3.19 -13.02 28.27
CA GLY A 64 2.39 -13.19 27.07
C GLY A 64 0.95 -12.86 27.41
N SER A 65 0.32 -11.94 26.66
CA SER A 65 -1.12 -11.78 26.66
C SER A 65 -1.72 -13.15 26.37
N ASP A 66 -2.05 -13.90 27.40
CA ASP A 66 -2.70 -15.19 27.30
C ASP A 66 -3.90 -14.95 26.38
N PRO A 67 -4.02 -15.58 25.20
CA PRO A 67 -5.12 -15.28 24.28
C PRO A 67 -6.49 -15.48 24.94
N ALA A 68 -6.53 -16.22 26.05
CA ALA A 68 -7.70 -16.40 26.92
C ALA A 68 -8.01 -15.20 27.85
N LYS A 69 -7.06 -14.30 28.15
CA LYS A 69 -7.23 -13.14 29.05
C LYS A 69 -7.46 -11.82 28.31
N ILE A 70 -7.43 -11.81 26.97
CA ILE A 70 -7.78 -10.61 26.20
C ILE A 70 -9.28 -10.38 26.36
N GLU A 71 -9.67 -9.27 27.00
CA GLU A 71 -11.08 -8.96 27.18
C GLU A 71 -11.78 -8.80 25.82
N LEU A 72 -13.07 -9.17 25.77
CA LEU A 72 -13.86 -9.16 24.52
C LEU A 72 -13.81 -7.80 23.80
N TRP A 73 -13.79 -6.70 24.55
CA TRP A 73 -13.72 -5.35 23.98
C TRP A 73 -12.37 -5.05 23.33
N GLN A 74 -11.24 -5.56 23.88
CA GLN A 74 -9.90 -5.42 23.29
C GLN A 74 -9.81 -6.17 21.97
N ARG A 75 -10.35 -7.41 21.92
CA ARG A 75 -10.44 -8.18 20.67
C ARG A 75 -11.28 -7.44 19.63
N ALA A 76 -12.44 -6.91 20.03
CA ALA A 76 -13.30 -6.14 19.15
C ALA A 76 -12.60 -4.89 18.58
N LEU A 77 -11.87 -4.14 19.42
CA LEU A 77 -11.09 -2.97 19.01
C LEU A 77 -9.97 -3.33 18.03
N MET A 78 -9.25 -4.43 18.27
CA MET A 78 -8.22 -4.91 17.33
C MET A 78 -8.81 -5.29 15.97
N TRP A 79 -9.93 -6.03 15.94
CA TRP A 79 -10.61 -6.39 14.70
C TRP A 79 -11.14 -5.16 13.96
N LEU A 80 -11.72 -4.20 14.68
CA LEU A 80 -12.17 -2.93 14.10
C LEU A 80 -11.00 -2.13 13.53
N ALA A 81 -9.88 -2.04 14.24
CA ALA A 81 -8.68 -1.36 13.77
C ALA A 81 -8.12 -2.01 12.50
N MET A 82 -8.06 -3.35 12.45
CA MET A 82 -7.63 -4.09 11.25
C MET A 82 -8.59 -3.87 10.08
N PHE A 83 -9.90 -3.86 10.33
CA PHE A 83 -10.90 -3.57 9.32
C PHE A 83 -10.75 -2.16 8.75
N VAL A 84 -10.65 -1.14 9.62
CA VAL A 84 -10.48 0.26 9.21
C VAL A 84 -9.15 0.45 8.46
N CYS A 85 -8.07 -0.15 8.95
CA CYS A 85 -6.77 -0.14 8.27
C CYS A 85 -6.87 -0.73 6.86
N TYR A 86 -7.49 -1.91 6.73
CA TYR A 86 -7.64 -2.59 5.45
C TYR A 86 -8.52 -1.80 4.48
N PHE A 87 -9.62 -1.23 4.99
CA PHE A 87 -10.52 -0.40 4.22
C PHE A 87 -9.82 0.87 3.70
N LEU A 88 -9.13 1.61 4.57
CA LEU A 88 -8.38 2.80 4.19
C LEU A 88 -7.24 2.49 3.23
N ALA A 89 -6.50 1.41 3.46
CA ALA A 89 -5.46 0.95 2.56
C ALA A 89 -6.04 0.63 1.16
N SER A 90 -7.18 -0.05 1.10
CA SER A 90 -7.85 -0.39 -0.15
C SER A 90 -8.35 0.84 -0.90
N VAL A 91 -8.84 1.85 -0.18
CA VAL A 91 -9.25 3.15 -0.73
C VAL A 91 -8.04 3.86 -1.36
N VAL A 92 -6.94 3.98 -0.63
CA VAL A 92 -5.70 4.62 -1.10
C VAL A 92 -5.19 3.90 -2.36
N VAL A 93 -5.01 2.58 -2.28
CA VAL A 93 -4.50 1.78 -3.41
C VAL A 93 -5.38 1.92 -4.65
N THR A 94 -6.70 1.83 -4.51
CA THR A 94 -7.64 1.94 -5.63
C THR A 94 -7.63 3.32 -6.27
N PHE A 95 -7.55 4.38 -5.46
CA PHE A 95 -7.47 5.76 -5.95
C PHE A 95 -6.21 5.99 -6.80
N PHE A 96 -5.04 5.62 -6.28
CA PHE A 96 -3.78 5.81 -7.00
C PHE A 96 -3.63 4.88 -8.22
N ASN A 97 -4.14 3.65 -8.16
CA ASN A 97 -4.21 2.79 -9.33
C ASN A 97 -5.08 3.41 -10.44
N SER A 98 -6.18 4.06 -10.08
CA SER A 98 -7.02 4.79 -11.03
C SER A 98 -6.29 5.98 -11.66
N ALA A 99 -5.51 6.72 -10.86
CA ALA A 99 -4.68 7.82 -11.36
C ALA A 99 -3.56 7.33 -12.31
N LEU A 100 -2.94 6.20 -11.98
CA LEU A 100 -1.90 5.56 -12.82
C LEU A 100 -2.47 5.16 -14.18
N VAL A 101 -3.64 4.50 -14.19
CA VAL A 101 -4.34 4.12 -15.43
C VAL A 101 -4.68 5.34 -16.27
N ALA A 102 -5.16 6.43 -15.65
CA ALA A 102 -5.45 7.68 -16.37
C ALA A 102 -4.20 8.30 -17.02
N CYS A 103 -3.05 8.28 -16.35
CA CYS A 103 -1.78 8.74 -16.94
C CYS A 103 -1.26 7.79 -18.03
N ALA A 104 -1.42 6.48 -17.86
CA ALA A 104 -1.02 5.51 -18.88
C ALA A 104 -1.82 5.68 -20.17
N MET A 105 -3.14 5.94 -20.07
CA MET A 105 -3.98 6.23 -21.24
C MET A 105 -3.56 7.53 -21.95
N GLN A 106 -3.26 8.60 -21.21
CA GLN A 106 -2.74 9.86 -21.79
C GLN A 106 -1.39 9.66 -22.49
N HIS A 107 -0.52 8.84 -21.91
CA HIS A 107 0.76 8.52 -22.52
C HIS A 107 0.62 7.81 -23.86
N PHE A 108 -0.25 6.80 -23.94
CA PHE A 108 -0.51 6.09 -25.20
C PHE A 108 -1.25 6.95 -26.24
N ALA A 109 -1.95 7.99 -25.81
CA ALA A 109 -2.54 9.01 -26.69
C ALA A 109 -1.51 10.02 -27.25
N GLY A 110 -0.24 9.96 -26.83
CA GLY A 110 0.80 10.89 -27.24
C GLY A 110 0.75 12.25 -26.53
N GLU A 111 -0.02 12.37 -25.44
CA GLU A 111 -0.16 13.61 -24.68
C GLU A 111 0.99 13.79 -23.67
N VAL A 112 1.28 15.05 -23.32
CA VAL A 112 2.26 15.40 -22.28
C VAL A 112 1.77 14.93 -20.91
N THR A 113 2.47 13.95 -20.34
CA THR A 113 2.14 13.35 -19.05
C THR A 113 2.56 14.28 -17.90
N SER A 114 1.62 14.60 -17.00
CA SER A 114 1.89 15.36 -15.77
C SER A 114 1.25 14.67 -14.56
N PRO A 115 1.99 14.48 -13.44
CA PRO A 115 1.45 13.82 -12.25
C PRO A 115 0.25 14.56 -11.63
N ARG A 116 0.25 15.90 -11.71
CA ARG A 116 -0.86 16.72 -11.21
C ARG A 116 -2.15 16.50 -12.00
N ARG A 117 -2.04 16.35 -13.32
CA ARG A 117 -3.19 16.18 -14.21
C ARG A 117 -3.85 14.81 -14.03
N GLY A 118 -3.04 13.76 -13.78
CA GLY A 118 -3.56 12.43 -13.42
C GLY A 118 -4.28 12.41 -12.07
N LEU A 119 -3.75 13.13 -11.08
CA LEU A 119 -4.42 13.31 -9.78
C LEU A 119 -5.77 14.04 -9.94
N ASP A 120 -5.82 15.13 -10.70
CA ASP A 120 -7.07 15.87 -10.96
C ASP A 120 -8.13 15.01 -11.64
N ILE A 121 -7.76 14.17 -12.62
CA ILE A 121 -8.69 13.27 -13.30
C ILE A 121 -9.20 12.16 -12.37
N ALA A 122 -8.35 11.64 -11.49
CA ALA A 122 -8.78 10.67 -10.49
C ALA A 122 -9.74 11.32 -9.47
N LEU A 123 -9.44 12.55 -9.05
CA LEU A 123 -10.28 13.36 -8.16
C LEU A 123 -11.62 13.72 -8.80
N SER A 124 -11.66 14.04 -10.10
CA SER A 124 -12.91 14.37 -10.79
C SER A 124 -13.87 13.20 -10.94
N ARG A 125 -13.37 11.96 -10.86
CA ARG A 125 -14.21 10.74 -10.88
C ARG A 125 -14.69 10.31 -9.49
N TRP A 126 -14.17 10.92 -8.43
CA TRP A 126 -14.55 10.68 -7.04
C TRP A 126 -15.58 11.68 -6.50
N LYS A 127 -15.90 12.73 -7.25
CA LYS A 127 -17.07 13.61 -7.03
C LYS A 127 -18.32 12.97 -7.59
#